data_AF-A0A971QB66-F1
#
_entry.id   AF-A0A971QB66-F1
#
_cell.length_a   1.000
_cell.length_b   1.000
_cell.length_c   1.000
_cell.angle_alpha   90.00
_cell.angle_beta   90.00
_cell.angle_gamma   90.00
#
_symmetry.space_group_name_H-M   'P 1'
#
loop_
_entity.id
_entity.type
_entity.pdbx_description
1 polymer ?
#
loop_
_entity_poly.entity_id
_entity_poly.type
_entity_poly.pdbx_seq_one_letter_code
_entity_poly.pdbx_strand_id
1 'polypeptide(L)'
;MTPTRHGFCLTPDLARIFSRRWLQEEFARDVSLNERQEVELSRRMGERITDMMENHGDKMCDLIEFSIESMMQMRGRPFNTELSQQFAERTVELLPVVRDFMRDFARDARPLLSDKQWEQLKDRLRRDFQGVDRLEGMMKRWADGDVKEGEDIFRALAEMEEEGDPENRGHPPRGTLELRRARRRAEEDLRRLSPSSWEAYVREAAAFFDFTAEQTAEARQLLVTHRAQAEELMTPSWRDRCRENRMKYHLRWSLGREPLAPWVYHLEQDYKELIAPLKDVEQEFCESLTALATNEQRESGDQKLRERAEKHGMSLDSMDLQILGLGPR
;
A
#
# COMPACT_ATOMS: atom_id res chain seq x y z
N MET A 1 15.99 20.87 9.19
CA MET A 1 15.95 20.67 7.73
C MET A 1 15.34 21.94 7.18
N THR A 2 16.00 22.65 6.27
CA THR A 2 15.39 23.80 5.59
C THR A 2 14.41 23.22 4.56
N PRO A 3 13.13 23.68 4.49
CA PRO A 3 12.22 23.25 3.45
C PRO A 3 12.88 23.48 2.09
N THR A 4 12.80 22.50 1.20
CA THR A 4 13.26 22.74 -0.17
C THR A 4 12.38 23.85 -0.75
N ARG A 5 12.95 24.71 -1.60
CA ARG A 5 12.27 25.85 -2.23
C ARG A 5 11.02 25.46 -3.07
N HIS A 6 10.71 24.17 -3.16
CA HIS A 6 9.65 23.58 -3.97
C HIS A 6 8.64 22.71 -3.20
N GLY A 7 8.77 22.53 -1.88
CA GLY A 7 7.82 21.72 -1.11
C GLY A 7 7.62 20.30 -1.65
N PHE A 8 6.67 19.55 -1.09
CA PHE A 8 6.21 18.30 -1.70
C PHE A 8 5.27 18.63 -2.88
N CYS A 9 5.78 18.65 -4.11
CA CYS A 9 4.94 18.88 -5.30
C CYS A 9 4.34 17.55 -5.81
N LEU A 10 3.04 17.36 -5.60
CA LEU A 10 2.31 16.26 -6.20
C LEU A 10 2.04 16.56 -7.69
N THR A 11 2.78 15.91 -8.59
CA THR A 11 2.54 16.05 -10.04
C THR A 11 1.31 15.25 -10.49
N PRO A 12 0.68 15.56 -11.63
CA PRO A 12 -0.43 14.77 -12.15
C PRO A 12 -0.10 13.28 -12.33
N ASP A 13 1.14 12.96 -12.73
CA ASP A 13 1.56 11.56 -12.88
C ASP A 13 1.70 10.86 -11.53
N LEU A 14 2.24 11.54 -10.51
CA LEU A 14 2.25 11.00 -9.16
C LEU A 14 0.82 10.81 -8.63
N ALA A 15 -0.07 11.78 -8.83
CA ALA A 15 -1.47 11.69 -8.43
C ALA A 15 -2.17 10.48 -9.07
N ARG A 16 -1.92 10.20 -10.35
CA ARG A 16 -2.43 8.99 -11.04
C ARG A 16 -1.85 7.70 -10.47
N ILE A 17 -0.55 7.66 -10.19
CA ILE A 17 0.10 6.47 -9.59
C ILE A 17 -0.48 6.20 -8.20
N PHE A 18 -0.60 7.23 -7.36
CA PHE A 18 -1.23 7.11 -6.04
C PHE A 18 -2.69 6.68 -6.15
N SER A 19 -3.46 7.27 -7.07
CA SER A 19 -4.86 6.91 -7.31
C SER A 19 -5.02 5.45 -7.73
N ARG A 20 -4.18 4.98 -8.66
CA ARG A 20 -4.19 3.59 -9.10
C ARG A 20 -3.88 2.65 -7.95
N ARG A 21 -2.82 2.95 -7.19
CA ARG A 21 -2.41 2.15 -6.05
C ARG A 21 -3.52 2.10 -4.98
N TRP A 22 -4.12 3.25 -4.66
CA TRP A 22 -5.24 3.30 -3.71
C TRP A 22 -6.44 2.50 -4.21
N LEU A 23 -6.79 2.58 -5.50
CA LEU A 23 -7.86 1.77 -6.06
C LEU A 23 -7.56 0.27 -5.98
N GLN A 24 -6.32 -0.14 -6.20
CA GLN A 24 -5.92 -1.54 -6.12
C GLN A 24 -5.85 -2.05 -4.68
N GLU A 25 -5.25 -1.28 -3.77
CA GLU A 25 -5.01 -1.71 -2.40
C GLU A 25 -6.24 -1.57 -1.52
N GLU A 26 -6.99 -0.49 -1.71
CA GLU A 26 -8.09 -0.11 -0.85
C GLU A 26 -9.42 -0.44 -1.51
N PHE A 27 -9.70 0.06 -2.72
CA PHE A 27 -11.01 -0.08 -3.37
C PHE A 27 -11.31 -1.50 -3.87
N ALA A 28 -10.33 -2.17 -4.49
CA ALA A 28 -10.51 -3.49 -5.10
C ALA A 28 -10.77 -4.61 -4.08
N ARG A 29 -10.53 -4.36 -2.78
CA ARG A 29 -10.90 -5.30 -1.70
C ARG A 29 -12.41 -5.52 -1.61
N ASP A 30 -13.19 -4.46 -1.81
CA ASP A 30 -14.66 -4.50 -1.64
C ASP A 30 -15.40 -4.58 -2.98
N VAL A 31 -14.79 -4.08 -4.05
CA VAL A 31 -15.44 -3.90 -5.36
C VAL A 31 -14.56 -4.51 -6.44
N SER A 32 -15.00 -5.60 -7.07
CA SER A 32 -14.27 -6.25 -8.15
C SER A 32 -14.32 -5.40 -9.43
N LEU A 33 -13.29 -4.60 -9.70
CA LEU A 33 -13.17 -3.79 -10.91
C LEU A 33 -12.56 -4.60 -12.06
N ASN A 34 -13.00 -4.33 -13.30
CA ASN A 34 -12.24 -4.73 -14.48
C ASN A 34 -11.19 -3.67 -14.84
N GLU A 35 -10.23 -4.04 -15.71
CA GLU A 35 -9.11 -3.18 -16.10
C GLU A 35 -9.56 -1.81 -16.64
N ARG A 36 -10.61 -1.79 -17.49
CA ARG A 36 -11.14 -0.54 -18.04
C ARG A 36 -11.71 0.37 -16.94
N GLN A 37 -12.42 -0.21 -15.98
CA GLN A 37 -12.96 0.54 -14.84
C GLN A 37 -11.82 1.08 -13.96
N GLU A 38 -10.80 0.27 -13.67
CA GLU A 38 -9.63 0.68 -12.86
C GLU A 38 -8.89 1.85 -13.51
N VAL A 39 -8.60 1.78 -14.81
CA VAL A 39 -7.91 2.84 -15.55
C VAL A 39 -8.71 4.14 -15.52
N GLU A 40 -10.02 4.08 -15.82
CA GLU A 40 -10.85 5.28 -15.89
C GLU A 40 -11.13 5.89 -14.50
N LEU A 41 -11.38 5.06 -13.48
CA LEU A 41 -11.52 5.53 -12.10
C LEU A 41 -10.22 6.14 -11.58
N SER A 42 -9.07 5.53 -11.88
CA SER A 42 -7.76 6.06 -11.48
C SER A 42 -7.49 7.41 -12.13
N ARG A 43 -7.82 7.56 -13.41
CA ARG A 43 -7.71 8.84 -14.13
C ARG A 43 -8.57 9.92 -13.46
N ARG A 44 -9.85 9.64 -13.22
CA ARG A 44 -10.78 10.61 -12.59
C ARG A 44 -10.36 10.96 -11.17
N MET A 45 -9.94 9.97 -10.37
CA MET A 45 -9.43 10.22 -9.03
C MET A 45 -8.16 11.07 -9.04
N GLY A 46 -7.24 10.81 -9.99
CA GLY A 46 -6.04 11.61 -10.17
C GLY A 46 -6.33 13.05 -10.57
N GLU A 47 -7.34 13.27 -11.42
CA GLU A 47 -7.85 14.61 -11.76
C GLU A 47 -8.40 15.31 -10.51
N ARG A 48 -9.24 14.65 -9.72
CA ARG A 48 -9.76 15.21 -8.46
C ARG A 48 -8.68 15.55 -7.45
N ILE A 49 -7.65 14.70 -7.32
CA ILE A 49 -6.51 14.97 -6.45
C ILE A 49 -5.74 16.20 -6.96
N THR A 50 -5.57 16.33 -8.27
CA THR A 50 -4.90 17.49 -8.88
C THR A 50 -5.72 18.76 -8.63
N ASP A 51 -7.03 18.74 -8.91
CA ASP A 51 -7.94 19.86 -8.63
C ASP A 51 -7.91 20.25 -7.14
N MET A 52 -7.89 19.27 -6.24
CA MET A 52 -7.79 19.49 -4.81
C MET A 52 -6.47 20.17 -4.44
N MET A 53 -5.35 19.74 -5.02
CA MET A 53 -4.03 20.38 -4.82
C MET A 53 -3.96 21.79 -5.43
N GLU A 54 -4.60 22.04 -6.57
CA GLU A 54 -4.62 23.38 -7.17
C GLU A 54 -5.42 24.37 -6.32
N ASN A 55 -6.55 23.94 -5.75
CA ASN A 55 -7.45 24.81 -4.99
C ASN A 55 -7.13 24.88 -3.50
N HIS A 56 -6.50 23.85 -2.94
CA HIS A 56 -6.24 23.72 -1.49
C HIS A 56 -4.81 23.24 -1.16
N GLY A 57 -3.90 23.27 -2.13
CA GLY A 57 -2.53 22.80 -1.99
C GLY A 57 -1.78 23.43 -0.83
N ASP A 58 -1.85 24.75 -0.69
CA ASP A 58 -1.15 25.47 0.38
C ASP A 58 -1.57 24.95 1.77
N LYS A 59 -2.86 24.70 1.99
CA LYS A 59 -3.38 24.19 3.27
C LYS A 59 -3.00 22.74 3.51
N MET A 60 -3.03 21.91 2.47
CA MET A 60 -2.60 20.51 2.58
C MET A 60 -1.10 20.40 2.81
N CYS A 61 -0.30 21.21 2.12
CA CYS A 61 1.13 21.32 2.34
C CYS A 61 1.42 21.75 3.77
N ASP A 62 0.78 22.80 4.28
CA ASP A 62 0.94 23.24 5.68
C ASP A 62 0.59 22.12 6.68
N LEU A 63 -0.53 21.41 6.49
CA LEU A 63 -0.88 20.27 7.34
C LEU A 63 0.17 19.14 7.28
N ILE A 64 0.64 18.77 6.08
CA ILE A 64 1.62 17.69 5.90
C ILE A 64 2.97 18.07 6.50
N GLU A 65 3.46 19.28 6.22
CA GLU A 65 4.71 19.80 6.77
C GLU A 65 4.65 19.85 8.29
N PHE A 66 3.58 20.43 8.85
CA PHE A 66 3.34 20.44 10.29
C PHE A 66 3.34 19.03 10.90
N SER A 67 2.68 18.07 10.23
CA SER A 67 2.60 16.68 10.69
C SER A 67 3.98 16.01 10.73
N ILE A 68 4.77 16.18 9.67
CA ILE A 68 6.13 15.62 9.59
C ILE A 68 7.05 16.25 10.63
N GLU A 69 7.05 17.59 10.72
CA GLU A 69 7.86 18.30 11.69
C GLU A 69 7.52 17.88 13.12
N SER A 70 6.23 17.80 13.45
CA SER A 70 5.74 17.36 14.75
C SER A 70 6.17 15.92 15.07
N MET A 71 6.06 14.99 14.11
CA MET A 71 6.54 13.61 14.28
C MET A 71 8.05 13.56 14.56
N MET A 72 8.85 14.38 13.87
CA MET A 72 10.29 14.46 14.09
C MET A 72 10.64 15.06 15.46
N GLN A 73 9.94 16.12 15.88
CA GLN A 73 10.11 16.76 17.19
C GLN A 73 9.77 15.80 18.32
N MET A 74 8.68 15.04 18.18
CA MET A 74 8.20 14.11 19.20
C MET A 74 9.00 12.81 19.28
N ARG A 75 9.85 12.51 18.27
CA ARG A 75 10.68 11.28 18.21
C ARG A 75 9.86 10.01 18.47
N GLY A 76 8.67 9.95 17.87
CA GLY A 76 7.72 8.84 18.02
C GLY A 76 6.90 8.83 19.31
N ARG A 77 6.96 9.89 20.14
CA ARG A 77 6.01 10.09 21.24
C ARG A 77 4.66 10.58 20.70
N PRO A 78 3.54 10.28 21.40
CA PRO A 78 2.22 10.85 21.08
C PRO A 78 2.25 12.37 21.08
N PHE A 79 1.38 13.02 20.32
CA PHE A 79 1.26 14.48 20.33
C PHE A 79 0.88 14.99 21.72
N ASN A 80 1.48 16.11 22.15
CA ASN A 80 1.02 16.82 23.34
C ASN A 80 -0.23 17.66 23.00
N THR A 81 -0.89 18.22 24.03
CA THR A 81 -2.12 19.01 23.84
C THR A 81 -1.96 20.15 22.84
N GLU A 82 -0.85 20.89 22.90
CA GLU A 82 -0.58 22.04 22.03
C GLU A 82 -0.43 21.61 20.55
N LEU A 83 0.35 20.57 20.29
CA LEU A 83 0.52 20.02 18.94
C LEU A 83 -0.79 19.41 18.41
N SER A 84 -1.55 18.73 19.27
CA SER A 84 -2.87 18.19 18.93
C SER A 84 -3.86 19.29 18.54
N GLN A 85 -3.87 20.42 19.26
CA GLN A 85 -4.69 21.57 18.94
C GLN A 85 -4.29 22.20 17.60
N GLN A 86 -2.99 22.46 17.40
CA GLN A 86 -2.47 23.02 16.14
C GLN A 86 -2.72 22.11 14.93
N PHE A 87 -2.62 20.79 15.11
CA PHE A 87 -2.99 19.81 14.08
C PHE A 87 -4.48 19.89 13.76
N ALA A 88 -5.30 19.99 14.81
CA ALA A 88 -6.75 19.98 14.68
C ALA A 88 -7.28 21.24 13.96
N GLU A 89 -6.77 22.42 14.29
CA GLU A 89 -7.10 23.68 13.61
C GLU A 89 -6.91 23.58 12.09
N ARG A 90 -5.75 23.07 11.67
CA ARG A 90 -5.43 22.84 10.24
C ARG A 90 -6.32 21.78 9.60
N THR A 91 -6.60 20.71 10.33
CA THR A 91 -7.42 19.60 9.81
C THR A 91 -8.88 20.03 9.64
N VAL A 92 -9.46 20.79 10.58
CA VAL A 92 -10.85 21.28 10.50
C VAL A 92 -11.10 22.05 9.20
N GLU A 93 -10.14 22.85 8.74
CA GLU A 93 -10.26 23.60 7.49
C GLU A 93 -10.29 22.71 6.24
N LEU A 94 -9.68 21.53 6.30
CA LEU A 94 -9.57 20.60 5.19
C LEU A 94 -10.69 19.55 5.14
N LEU A 95 -11.39 19.29 6.25
CA LEU A 95 -12.46 18.28 6.29
C LEU A 95 -13.60 18.51 5.29
N PRO A 96 -14.08 19.75 5.04
CA PRO A 96 -15.05 20.00 3.97
C PRO A 96 -14.53 19.59 2.59
N VAL A 97 -13.25 19.85 2.31
CA VAL A 97 -12.59 19.47 1.05
C VAL A 97 -12.57 17.95 0.88
N VAL A 98 -12.24 17.21 1.95
CA VAL A 98 -12.26 15.74 1.94
C VAL A 98 -13.67 15.21 1.68
N ARG A 99 -14.70 15.79 2.31
CA ARG A 99 -16.10 15.39 2.07
C ARG A 99 -16.52 15.61 0.61
N ASP A 100 -16.16 16.76 0.05
CA ASP A 100 -16.48 17.09 -1.33
C ASP A 100 -15.74 16.18 -2.32
N PHE A 101 -14.45 15.90 -2.06
CA PHE A 101 -13.67 14.91 -2.81
C PHE A 101 -14.38 13.54 -2.86
N MET A 102 -14.81 13.02 -1.70
CA MET A 102 -15.51 11.73 -1.63
C MET A 102 -16.85 11.75 -2.38
N ARG A 103 -17.60 12.85 -2.30
CA ARG A 103 -18.89 13.00 -2.98
C ARG A 103 -18.71 13.06 -4.49
N ASP A 104 -17.71 13.79 -4.96
CA ASP A 104 -17.42 13.92 -6.38
C ASP A 104 -16.84 12.63 -6.96
N PHE A 105 -15.96 11.93 -6.22
CA PHE A 105 -15.51 10.59 -6.60
C PHE A 105 -16.69 9.62 -6.73
N ALA A 106 -17.66 9.65 -5.82
CA ALA A 106 -18.87 8.83 -5.90
C ALA A 106 -19.68 9.14 -7.18
N ARG A 107 -19.83 10.42 -7.54
CA ARG A 107 -20.49 10.86 -8.78
C ARG A 107 -19.75 10.36 -10.02
N ASP A 108 -18.42 10.42 -10.00
CA ASP A 108 -17.55 9.99 -11.07
C ASP A 108 -17.56 8.46 -11.25
N ALA A 109 -17.68 7.71 -10.14
CA ALA A 109 -17.68 6.26 -10.14
C ALA A 109 -19.02 5.65 -10.56
N ARG A 110 -20.16 6.25 -10.19
CA ARG A 110 -21.49 5.72 -10.49
C ARG A 110 -21.71 5.26 -11.94
N PRO A 111 -21.38 6.05 -12.99
CA PRO A 111 -21.63 5.64 -14.38
C PRO A 111 -20.69 4.53 -14.87
N LEU A 112 -19.60 4.25 -14.16
CA LEU A 112 -18.61 3.25 -14.55
C LEU A 112 -18.89 1.88 -13.91
N LEU A 113 -19.71 1.84 -12.86
CA LEU A 113 -19.97 0.64 -12.07
C LEU A 113 -21.32 0.03 -12.40
N SER A 114 -21.37 -1.31 -12.40
CA SER A 114 -22.63 -2.06 -12.35
C SER A 114 -23.38 -1.77 -11.06
N ASP A 115 -24.69 -2.04 -11.01
CA ASP A 115 -25.49 -1.79 -9.81
C ASP A 115 -24.96 -2.56 -8.59
N LYS A 116 -24.51 -3.81 -8.77
CA LYS A 116 -23.89 -4.61 -7.69
C LYS A 116 -22.61 -3.94 -7.15
N GLN A 117 -21.71 -3.52 -8.04
CA GLN A 117 -20.47 -2.83 -7.67
C GLN A 117 -20.78 -1.48 -6.98
N TRP A 118 -21.82 -0.78 -7.44
CA TRP A 118 -22.25 0.48 -6.87
C TRP A 118 -22.83 0.32 -5.46
N GLU A 119 -23.63 -0.72 -5.20
CA GLU A 119 -24.10 -1.02 -3.83
C GLU A 119 -22.94 -1.28 -2.87
N GLN A 120 -21.94 -2.07 -3.29
CA GLN A 120 -20.73 -2.33 -2.52
C GLN A 120 -19.96 -1.02 -2.23
N LEU A 121 -19.81 -0.17 -3.25
CA LEU A 121 -19.17 1.13 -3.08
C LEU A 121 -19.96 2.06 -2.16
N LYS A 122 -21.29 2.13 -2.26
CA LYS A 122 -22.12 2.96 -1.38
C LYS A 122 -21.97 2.57 0.08
N ASP A 123 -21.97 1.27 0.37
CA ASP A 123 -21.78 0.77 1.73
C ASP A 123 -20.41 1.15 2.29
N ARG A 124 -19.37 1.15 1.46
CA ARG A 124 -18.05 1.66 1.80
C ARG A 124 -18.06 3.17 2.02
N LEU A 125 -18.51 3.96 1.05
CA LEU A 125 -18.54 5.42 1.15
C LEU A 125 -19.32 5.89 2.38
N ARG A 126 -20.42 5.22 2.74
CA ARG A 126 -21.17 5.50 3.96
C ARG A 126 -20.30 5.34 5.21
N ARG A 127 -19.47 4.29 5.29
CA ARG A 127 -18.53 4.07 6.41
C ARG A 127 -17.46 5.15 6.42
N ASP A 128 -16.90 5.46 5.26
CA ASP A 128 -15.87 6.49 5.13
C ASP A 128 -16.41 7.86 5.56
N PHE A 129 -17.65 8.23 5.16
CA PHE A 129 -18.30 9.46 5.59
C PHE A 129 -18.54 9.49 7.10
N GLN A 130 -18.96 8.38 7.69
CA GLN A 130 -19.08 8.27 9.16
C GLN A 130 -17.74 8.41 9.87
N GLY A 131 -16.65 7.90 9.28
CA GLY A 131 -15.29 8.10 9.77
C GLY A 131 -14.89 9.57 9.74
N VAL A 132 -15.17 10.27 8.63
CA VAL A 132 -14.94 11.71 8.49
C VAL A 132 -15.79 12.51 9.49
N ASP A 133 -17.04 12.14 9.73
CA ASP A 133 -17.90 12.79 10.75
C ASP A 133 -17.30 12.64 12.17
N ARG A 134 -16.80 11.44 12.51
CA ARG A 134 -16.14 11.19 13.81
C ARG A 134 -14.85 11.99 13.93
N LEU A 135 -14.03 12.00 12.88
CA LEU A 135 -12.80 12.80 12.81
C LEU A 135 -13.11 14.29 12.97
N GLU A 136 -14.16 14.80 12.31
CA GLU A 136 -14.55 16.20 12.43
C GLU A 136 -14.97 16.59 13.84
N GLY A 137 -15.77 15.74 14.50
CA GLY A 137 -16.14 15.97 15.89
C GLY A 137 -14.93 16.01 16.83
N MET A 138 -13.97 15.11 16.62
CA MET A 138 -12.72 15.07 17.38
C MET A 138 -11.85 16.30 17.12
N MET A 139 -11.64 16.66 15.85
CA MET A 139 -10.81 17.81 15.48
C MET A 139 -11.42 19.14 15.95
N LYS A 140 -12.75 19.31 15.89
CA LYS A 140 -13.38 20.52 16.46
C LYS A 140 -13.13 20.64 17.96
N ARG A 141 -13.35 19.56 18.72
CA ARG A 141 -13.03 19.52 20.16
C ARG A 141 -11.57 19.85 20.44
N TRP A 142 -10.66 19.25 19.69
CA TRP A 142 -9.23 19.46 19.89
C TRP A 142 -8.78 20.88 19.53
N ALA A 143 -9.36 21.47 18.48
CA ALA A 143 -9.12 22.86 18.10
C ALA A 143 -9.59 23.82 19.22
N ASP A 144 -10.67 23.47 19.93
CA ASP A 144 -11.15 24.19 21.13
C ASP A 144 -10.32 23.90 22.39
N GLY A 145 -9.27 23.07 22.30
CA GLY A 145 -8.39 22.69 23.41
C GLY A 145 -8.90 21.54 24.28
N ASP A 146 -10.04 20.92 23.94
CA ASP A 146 -10.59 19.74 24.64
C ASP A 146 -9.95 18.44 24.15
N VAL A 147 -8.62 18.34 24.35
CA VAL A 147 -7.83 17.12 24.13
C VAL A 147 -7.71 16.38 25.47
N LYS A 148 -8.26 15.16 25.55
CA LYS A 148 -8.20 14.39 26.81
C LYS A 148 -6.82 13.78 27.03
N GLU A 149 -6.49 13.51 28.28
CA GLU A 149 -5.25 12.83 28.64
C GLU A 149 -5.16 11.46 27.94
N GLY A 150 -4.06 11.24 27.23
CA GLY A 150 -3.80 10.01 26.49
C GLY A 150 -4.53 9.89 25.15
N GLU A 151 -5.29 10.90 24.69
CA GLU A 151 -5.76 10.97 23.30
C GLU A 151 -4.57 11.22 22.35
N ASP A 152 -4.55 10.52 21.21
CA ASP A 152 -3.50 10.60 20.19
C ASP A 152 -4.11 10.41 18.79
N ILE A 153 -3.73 11.27 17.83
CA ILE A 153 -4.37 11.30 16.51
C ILE A 153 -4.11 10.01 15.74
N PHE A 154 -2.89 9.49 15.81
CA PHE A 154 -2.52 8.28 15.08
C PHE A 154 -3.19 7.05 15.69
N ARG A 155 -3.42 7.04 17.00
CA ARG A 155 -4.26 6.02 17.64
C ARG A 155 -5.71 6.13 17.19
N ALA A 156 -6.29 7.31 17.24
CA ALA A 156 -7.69 7.53 16.87
C ALA A 156 -7.96 7.19 15.39
N LEU A 157 -7.07 7.61 14.48
CA LEU A 157 -7.16 7.26 13.05
C LEU A 157 -7.05 5.75 12.83
N ALA A 158 -6.15 5.07 13.54
CA ALA A 158 -6.03 3.62 13.47
C ALA A 158 -7.29 2.90 13.98
N GLU A 159 -7.90 3.40 15.06
CA GLU A 159 -9.16 2.85 15.59
C GLU A 159 -10.33 3.06 14.61
N MET A 160 -10.41 4.23 13.96
CA MET A 160 -11.44 4.51 12.94
C MET A 160 -11.30 3.59 11.73
N GLU A 161 -10.07 3.35 11.27
CA GLU A 161 -9.76 2.41 10.18
C GLU A 161 -10.19 0.98 10.56
N GLU A 162 -9.90 0.55 11.80
CA GLU A 162 -10.27 -0.79 12.30
C GLU A 162 -11.79 -1.00 12.40
N GLU A 163 -12.54 0.00 12.85
CA GLU A 163 -14.01 -0.03 12.92
C GLU A 163 -14.64 -0.10 11.52
N GLY A 164 -13.96 0.44 10.51
CA GLY A 164 -14.37 0.40 9.12
C GLY A 164 -14.25 -0.98 8.47
N ASP A 165 -13.43 -1.88 9.03
CA ASP A 165 -13.10 -3.18 8.43
C ASP A 165 -14.32 -4.12 8.39
N PRO A 166 -14.72 -4.62 7.19
CA PRO A 166 -15.80 -5.61 7.06
C PRO A 166 -15.61 -6.86 7.92
N GLU A 167 -14.38 -7.31 8.16
CA GLU A 167 -14.08 -8.53 8.94
C GLU A 167 -14.33 -8.36 10.44
N ASN A 168 -14.38 -7.13 10.94
CA ASN A 168 -14.61 -6.82 12.36
C ASN A 168 -16.09 -6.51 12.68
N ARG A 169 -17.02 -6.69 11.73
CA ARG A 169 -18.45 -6.38 11.91
C ARG A 169 -19.06 -7.17 13.08
N GLY A 170 -19.62 -6.46 14.05
CA GLY A 170 -20.49 -7.03 15.10
C GLY A 170 -19.75 -7.82 16.19
N HIS A 171 -18.42 -7.80 16.20
CA HIS A 171 -17.63 -8.40 17.26
C HIS A 171 -16.81 -7.33 17.97
N PRO A 172 -16.80 -7.29 19.32
CA PRO A 172 -15.87 -6.44 20.02
C PRO A 172 -14.45 -6.82 19.57
N PRO A 173 -13.58 -5.84 19.28
CA PRO A 173 -12.25 -6.10 18.79
C PRO A 173 -11.54 -7.07 19.75
N ARG A 174 -11.18 -8.26 19.25
CA ARG A 174 -10.54 -9.28 20.08
C ARG A 174 -9.08 -8.89 20.33
N GLY A 175 -8.71 -8.72 21.59
CA GLY A 175 -7.35 -8.43 22.02
C GLY A 175 -6.98 -6.94 22.04
N THR A 176 -5.75 -6.63 22.47
CA THR A 176 -5.26 -5.25 22.57
C THR A 176 -4.99 -4.63 21.19
N LEU A 177 -4.88 -3.30 21.10
CA LEU A 177 -4.59 -2.59 19.85
C LEU A 177 -3.28 -3.07 19.22
N GLU A 178 -2.27 -3.36 20.03
CA GLU A 178 -0.97 -3.88 19.60
C GLU A 178 -1.12 -5.24 18.92
N LEU A 179 -1.94 -6.13 19.49
CA LEU A 179 -2.20 -7.45 18.89
C LEU A 179 -2.92 -7.33 17.54
N ARG A 180 -3.88 -6.40 17.44
CA ARG A 180 -4.61 -6.16 16.19
C ARG A 180 -3.70 -5.58 15.11
N ARG A 181 -2.89 -4.57 15.44
CA ARG A 181 -1.87 -4.01 14.55
C ARG A 181 -0.86 -5.06 14.10
N ALA A 182 -0.41 -5.91 15.02
CA ALA A 182 0.50 -7.01 14.69
C ALA A 182 -0.15 -8.04 13.75
N ARG A 183 -1.43 -8.36 13.97
CA ARG A 183 -2.20 -9.23 13.06
C ARG A 183 -2.33 -8.62 11.67
N ARG A 184 -2.72 -7.36 11.56
CA ARG A 184 -2.84 -6.67 10.26
C ARG A 184 -1.52 -6.68 9.48
N ARG A 185 -0.40 -6.32 10.14
CA ARG A 185 0.93 -6.37 9.51
C ARG A 185 1.34 -7.79 9.10
N ALA A 186 0.98 -8.80 9.90
CA ALA A 186 1.19 -10.19 9.51
C ALA A 186 0.37 -10.57 8.27
N GLU A 187 -0.91 -10.19 8.19
CA GLU A 187 -1.72 -10.41 6.99
C GLU A 187 -1.15 -9.68 5.77
N GLU A 188 -0.64 -8.45 5.93
CA GLU A 188 0.07 -7.73 4.86
C GLU A 188 1.32 -8.47 4.38
N ASP A 189 2.14 -8.98 5.31
CA ASP A 189 3.30 -9.82 4.96
C ASP A 189 2.87 -11.07 4.18
N LEU A 190 1.79 -11.73 4.59
CA LEU A 190 1.24 -12.90 3.88
C LEU A 190 0.67 -12.54 2.51
N ARG A 191 0.01 -11.38 2.36
CA ARG A 191 -0.47 -10.90 1.06
C ARG A 191 0.66 -10.64 0.09
N ARG A 192 1.82 -10.14 0.56
CA ARG A 192 3.01 -9.94 -0.27
C ARG A 192 3.60 -11.26 -0.80
N LEU A 193 3.36 -12.38 -0.11
CA LEU A 193 3.73 -13.71 -0.57
C LEU A 193 2.70 -14.33 -1.52
N SER A 194 1.56 -13.67 -1.75
CA SER A 194 0.52 -14.20 -2.63
C SER A 194 0.98 -14.17 -4.09
N PRO A 195 0.73 -15.23 -4.88
CA PRO A 195 1.00 -15.24 -6.32
C PRO A 195 0.07 -14.30 -7.12
N SER A 196 -0.81 -13.55 -6.45
CA SER A 196 -1.70 -12.56 -7.10
C SER A 196 -0.94 -11.42 -7.78
N SER A 197 0.27 -11.08 -7.32
CA SER A 197 1.12 -10.06 -7.96
C SER A 197 1.81 -10.57 -9.23
N TRP A 198 1.92 -11.88 -9.42
CA TRP A 198 2.66 -12.48 -10.54
C TRP A 198 2.03 -12.17 -11.91
N GLU A 199 0.72 -11.94 -11.97
CA GLU A 199 0.07 -11.51 -13.21
C GLU A 199 0.56 -10.13 -13.67
N ALA A 200 0.72 -9.19 -12.73
CA ALA A 200 1.32 -7.89 -13.03
C ALA A 200 2.76 -8.05 -13.51
N TYR A 201 3.52 -8.96 -12.89
CA TYR A 201 4.89 -9.28 -13.30
C TYR A 201 4.97 -9.83 -14.73
N VAL A 202 4.09 -10.76 -15.13
CA VAL A 202 4.03 -11.25 -16.53
C VAL A 202 3.77 -10.11 -17.50
N ARG A 203 2.81 -9.24 -17.20
CA ARG A 203 2.47 -8.10 -18.06
C ARG A 203 3.65 -7.13 -18.19
N GLU A 204 4.34 -6.84 -17.09
CA GLU A 204 5.49 -5.95 -17.07
C GLU A 204 6.69 -6.56 -17.81
N ALA A 205 6.97 -7.85 -17.61
CA ALA A 205 8.01 -8.57 -18.34
C ALA A 205 7.72 -8.60 -19.84
N ALA A 206 6.49 -8.91 -20.24
CA ALA A 206 6.08 -8.93 -21.64
C ALA A 206 6.23 -7.55 -22.31
N ALA A 207 5.89 -6.47 -21.60
CA ALA A 207 6.08 -5.11 -22.09
C ALA A 207 7.57 -4.69 -22.11
N PHE A 208 8.36 -5.15 -21.14
CA PHE A 208 9.77 -4.77 -21.02
C PHE A 208 10.63 -5.44 -22.12
N PHE A 209 10.46 -6.75 -22.32
CA PHE A 209 11.18 -7.54 -23.31
C PHE A 209 10.52 -7.57 -24.69
N ASP A 210 9.41 -6.86 -24.88
CA ASP A 210 8.64 -6.84 -26.12
C ASP A 210 8.26 -8.26 -26.59
N PHE A 211 7.63 -9.04 -25.70
CA PHE A 211 7.23 -10.43 -25.99
C PHE A 211 6.29 -10.53 -27.20
N THR A 212 6.49 -11.55 -28.03
CA THR A 212 5.55 -11.91 -29.10
C THR A 212 4.24 -12.44 -28.53
N ALA A 213 3.23 -12.63 -29.39
CA ALA A 213 1.96 -13.23 -28.99
C ALA A 213 2.16 -14.66 -28.46
N GLU A 214 3.06 -15.42 -29.08
CA GLU A 214 3.42 -16.79 -28.67
C GLU A 214 4.12 -16.79 -27.30
N GLN A 215 5.14 -15.94 -27.11
CA GLN A 215 5.84 -15.80 -25.82
C GLN A 215 4.87 -15.35 -24.71
N THR A 216 3.93 -14.44 -25.01
CA THR A 216 2.92 -13.98 -24.06
C THR A 216 1.94 -15.10 -23.69
N ALA A 217 1.54 -15.95 -24.64
CA ALA A 217 0.68 -17.10 -24.38
C ALA A 217 1.41 -18.13 -23.50
N GLU A 218 2.68 -18.39 -23.77
CA GLU A 218 3.53 -19.28 -22.98
C GLU A 218 3.76 -18.75 -21.56
N ALA A 219 4.03 -17.45 -21.41
CA ALA A 219 4.15 -16.79 -20.12
C ALA A 219 2.89 -16.92 -19.25
N ARG A 220 1.70 -16.84 -19.86
CA ARG A 220 0.43 -17.07 -19.15
C ARG A 220 0.27 -18.53 -18.72
N GLN A 221 0.73 -19.48 -19.52
CA GLN A 221 0.72 -20.89 -19.15
C GLN A 221 1.68 -21.15 -17.98
N LEU A 222 2.88 -20.56 -17.98
CA LEU A 222 3.82 -20.63 -16.87
C LEU A 222 3.20 -20.07 -15.58
N LEU A 223 2.53 -18.92 -15.67
CA LEU A 223 1.83 -18.31 -14.53
C LEU A 223 0.78 -19.26 -13.93
N VAL A 224 -0.06 -19.89 -14.75
CA VAL A 224 -1.07 -20.84 -14.27
C VAL A 224 -0.43 -22.01 -13.53
N THR A 225 0.62 -22.61 -14.10
CA THR A 225 1.33 -23.75 -13.50
C THR A 225 1.97 -23.39 -12.16
N HIS A 226 2.79 -22.33 -12.11
CA HIS A 226 3.51 -21.97 -10.89
C HIS A 226 2.57 -21.42 -9.82
N ARG A 227 1.50 -20.72 -10.21
CA ARG A 227 0.47 -20.28 -9.26
C ARG A 227 -0.20 -21.47 -8.58
N ALA A 228 -0.53 -22.53 -9.32
CA ALA A 228 -1.10 -23.73 -8.74
C ALA A 228 -0.14 -24.40 -7.74
N GLN A 229 1.15 -24.50 -8.07
CA GLN A 229 2.19 -25.01 -7.16
C GLN A 229 2.31 -24.16 -5.88
N ALA A 230 2.33 -22.83 -6.02
CA ALA A 230 2.35 -21.91 -4.88
C ALA A 230 1.10 -22.07 -4.01
N GLU A 231 -0.09 -22.17 -4.62
CA GLU A 231 -1.36 -22.36 -3.90
C GLU A 231 -1.41 -23.70 -3.14
N GLU A 232 -0.81 -24.76 -3.68
CA GLU A 232 -0.66 -26.06 -3.00
C GLU A 232 0.23 -25.97 -1.75
N LEU A 233 1.32 -25.19 -1.81
CA LEU A 233 2.19 -24.92 -0.67
C LEU A 233 1.50 -24.07 0.41
N MET A 234 0.67 -23.11 0.00
CA MET A 234 -0.03 -22.16 0.88
C MET A 234 -1.27 -22.77 1.57
N THR A 235 -1.12 -23.95 2.16
CA THR A 235 -2.18 -24.61 2.93
C THR A 235 -2.68 -23.74 4.11
N PRO A 236 -3.92 -23.95 4.62
CA PRO A 236 -4.41 -23.21 5.78
C PRO A 236 -3.47 -23.28 7.00
N SER A 237 -2.91 -24.46 7.28
CA SER A 237 -1.97 -24.64 8.40
C SER A 237 -0.64 -23.89 8.18
N TRP A 238 -0.14 -23.83 6.94
CA TRP A 238 1.03 -23.02 6.59
C TRP A 238 0.74 -21.52 6.80
N ARG A 239 -0.43 -21.04 6.34
CA ARG A 239 -0.85 -19.64 6.51
C ARG A 239 -0.95 -19.28 7.98
N ASP A 240 -1.55 -20.16 8.80
CA ASP A 240 -1.68 -19.95 10.23
C ASP A 240 -0.32 -19.87 10.92
N ARG A 241 0.63 -20.76 10.58
CA ARG A 241 2.00 -20.72 11.11
C ARG A 241 2.75 -19.45 10.72
N CYS A 242 2.67 -19.05 9.45
CA CYS A 242 3.27 -17.80 8.98
C CYS A 242 2.67 -16.59 9.69
N ARG A 243 1.34 -16.55 9.81
CA ARG A 243 0.62 -15.47 10.51
C ARG A 243 1.03 -15.39 11.96
N GLU A 244 1.03 -16.51 12.68
CA GLU A 244 1.43 -16.54 14.10
C GLU A 244 2.88 -16.06 14.28
N ASN A 245 3.80 -16.56 13.45
CA ASN A 245 5.20 -16.13 13.48
C ASN A 245 5.34 -14.62 13.21
N ARG A 246 4.70 -14.08 12.17
CA ARG A 246 4.76 -12.64 11.84
C ARG A 246 4.04 -11.79 12.88
N MET A 247 2.94 -12.26 13.46
CA MET A 247 2.28 -11.60 14.59
C MET A 247 3.23 -11.47 15.78
N LYS A 248 3.90 -12.55 16.18
CA LYS A 248 4.93 -12.53 17.23
C LYS A 248 6.05 -11.55 16.88
N TYR A 249 6.54 -11.60 15.64
CA TYR A 249 7.56 -10.68 15.16
C TYR A 249 7.13 -9.22 15.32
N HIS A 250 5.93 -8.84 14.89
CA HIS A 250 5.43 -7.46 14.98
C HIS A 250 5.11 -7.02 16.42
N LEU A 251 4.75 -7.95 17.32
CA LEU A 251 4.58 -7.66 18.75
C LEU A 251 5.90 -7.27 19.44
N ARG A 252 7.07 -7.48 18.84
CA ARG A 252 8.34 -7.03 19.42
C ARG A 252 8.34 -5.53 19.74
N TRP A 253 7.60 -4.73 18.95
CA TRP A 253 7.51 -3.29 19.13
C TRP A 253 6.74 -2.89 20.40
N SER A 254 5.92 -3.78 20.98
CA SER A 254 5.21 -3.54 22.24
C SER A 254 5.96 -4.04 23.48
N LEU A 255 7.08 -4.76 23.31
CA LEU A 255 7.84 -5.37 24.42
C LEU A 255 8.94 -4.45 24.98
N GLY A 256 8.96 -3.16 24.60
CA GLY A 256 9.77 -2.14 25.26
C GLY A 256 11.28 -2.37 25.15
N ARG A 257 11.96 -2.52 26.30
CA ARG A 257 13.43 -2.60 26.43
C ARG A 257 13.97 -4.02 26.63
N GLU A 258 13.13 -5.04 26.49
CA GLU A 258 13.57 -6.42 26.64
C GLU A 258 14.66 -6.78 25.60
N PRO A 259 15.66 -7.61 25.96
CA PRO A 259 16.69 -8.07 25.03
C PRO A 259 16.13 -9.15 24.09
N LEU A 260 15.34 -8.73 23.10
CA LEU A 260 14.58 -9.62 22.21
C LEU A 260 15.41 -10.25 21.09
N ALA A 261 16.68 -9.88 20.92
CA ALA A 261 17.48 -10.26 19.75
C ALA A 261 17.52 -11.77 19.48
N PRO A 262 17.75 -12.66 20.49
CA PRO A 262 17.72 -14.11 20.25
C PRO A 262 16.35 -14.61 19.78
N TRP A 263 15.27 -14.11 20.38
CA TRP A 263 13.91 -14.48 20.01
C TRP A 263 13.55 -14.00 18.60
N VAL A 264 13.90 -12.75 18.25
CA VAL A 264 13.71 -12.19 16.91
C VAL A 264 14.48 -13.01 15.87
N TYR A 265 15.72 -13.39 16.16
CA TYR A 265 16.52 -14.24 15.27
C TYR A 265 15.82 -15.57 14.98
N HIS A 266 15.30 -16.26 16.01
CA HIS A 266 14.57 -17.51 15.82
C HIS A 266 13.29 -17.30 14.98
N LEU A 267 12.52 -16.25 15.25
CA LEU A 267 11.33 -15.94 14.44
C LEU A 267 11.68 -15.68 12.97
N GLU A 268 12.81 -15.02 12.69
CA GLU A 268 13.28 -14.76 11.33
C GLU A 268 13.78 -16.04 10.64
N GLN A 269 14.52 -16.91 11.33
CA GLN A 269 14.92 -18.20 10.76
C GLN A 269 13.71 -19.09 10.47
N ASP A 270 12.81 -19.25 11.45
CA ASP A 270 11.58 -20.04 11.27
C ASP A 270 10.75 -19.52 10.08
N TYR A 271 10.64 -18.19 9.93
CA TYR A 271 9.92 -17.60 8.81
C TYR A 271 10.64 -17.81 7.48
N LYS A 272 11.96 -17.67 7.45
CA LYS A 272 12.76 -17.95 6.26
C LYS A 272 12.57 -19.39 5.80
N GLU A 273 12.60 -20.35 6.72
CA GLU A 273 12.35 -21.76 6.44
C GLU A 273 10.90 -22.01 5.97
N LEU A 274 9.91 -21.38 6.62
CA LEU A 274 8.51 -21.48 6.23
C LEU A 274 8.26 -21.01 4.79
N ILE A 275 8.89 -19.92 4.37
CA ILE A 275 8.65 -19.32 3.04
C ILE A 275 9.62 -19.82 1.97
N ALA A 276 10.68 -20.55 2.32
CA ALA A 276 11.69 -21.01 1.36
C ALA A 276 11.09 -21.78 0.18
N PRO A 277 10.20 -22.78 0.36
CA PRO A 277 9.61 -23.50 -0.77
C PRO A 277 8.82 -22.59 -1.72
N LEU A 278 8.15 -21.58 -1.17
CA LEU A 278 7.39 -20.62 -1.97
C LEU A 278 8.32 -19.69 -2.77
N LYS A 279 9.44 -19.28 -2.18
CA LYS A 279 10.49 -18.52 -2.87
C LYS A 279 11.16 -19.33 -3.97
N ASP A 280 11.34 -20.63 -3.78
CA ASP A 280 11.90 -21.50 -4.81
C ASP A 280 10.97 -21.56 -6.04
N VAL A 281 9.66 -21.69 -5.83
CA VAL A 281 8.66 -21.63 -6.91
C VAL A 281 8.63 -20.25 -7.58
N GLU A 282 8.69 -19.16 -6.80
CA GLU A 282 8.76 -17.80 -7.34
C GLU A 282 10.02 -17.59 -8.20
N GLN A 283 11.16 -18.09 -7.75
CA GLN A 283 12.41 -18.02 -8.48
C GLN A 283 12.34 -18.82 -9.77
N GLU A 284 11.89 -20.08 -9.74
CA GLU A 284 11.72 -20.92 -10.93
C GLU A 284 10.78 -20.27 -11.95
N PHE A 285 9.68 -19.67 -11.48
CA PHE A 285 8.76 -18.90 -12.31
C PHE A 285 9.45 -17.72 -12.99
N CYS A 286 10.18 -16.89 -12.23
CA CYS A 286 10.89 -15.72 -12.76
C CYS A 286 11.98 -16.11 -13.78
N GLU A 287 12.72 -17.18 -13.50
CA GLU A 287 13.74 -17.72 -14.41
C GLU A 287 13.13 -18.24 -15.70
N SER A 288 12.05 -19.02 -15.59
CA SER A 288 11.32 -19.57 -16.75
C SER A 288 10.73 -18.46 -17.61
N LEU A 289 10.17 -17.42 -16.99
CA LEU A 289 9.62 -16.26 -17.69
C LEU A 289 10.71 -15.49 -18.44
N THR A 290 11.86 -15.24 -17.79
CA THR A 290 12.99 -14.54 -18.41
C THR A 290 13.62 -15.37 -19.53
N ALA A 291 13.61 -16.69 -19.39
CA ALA A 291 14.09 -17.62 -20.41
C ALA A 291 13.30 -17.54 -21.73
N LEU A 292 12.03 -17.08 -21.70
CA LEU A 292 11.23 -16.87 -22.90
C LEU A 292 11.79 -15.75 -23.79
N ALA A 293 12.47 -14.77 -23.22
CA ALA A 293 13.09 -13.68 -23.98
C ALA A 293 14.26 -14.22 -24.82
N THR A 294 14.32 -13.83 -26.09
CA THR A 294 15.47 -14.03 -26.97
C THR A 294 16.68 -13.25 -26.48
N ASN A 295 17.88 -13.60 -26.95
CA ASN A 295 19.10 -12.88 -26.57
C ASN A 295 19.01 -11.40 -27.00
N GLU A 296 18.47 -11.13 -28.19
CA GLU A 296 18.27 -9.78 -28.71
C GLU A 296 17.29 -8.97 -27.85
N GLN A 297 16.20 -9.59 -27.38
CA GLN A 297 15.25 -8.95 -26.46
C GLN A 297 15.90 -8.65 -25.09
N ARG A 298 16.76 -9.55 -24.58
CA ARG A 298 17.48 -9.32 -23.32
C ARG A 298 18.50 -8.20 -23.45
N GLU A 299 19.28 -8.17 -24.52
CA GLU A 299 20.24 -7.09 -24.81
C GLU A 299 19.53 -5.74 -24.96
N SER A 300 18.37 -5.72 -25.62
CA SER A 300 17.52 -4.53 -25.71
C SER A 300 17.02 -4.09 -24.33
N GLY A 301 16.56 -5.03 -23.50
CA GLY A 301 16.17 -4.77 -22.10
C GLY A 301 17.31 -4.16 -21.27
N ASP A 302 18.50 -4.74 -21.35
CA ASP A 302 19.70 -4.25 -20.67
C ASP A 302 20.03 -2.81 -21.08
N GLN A 303 19.94 -2.50 -22.38
CA GLN A 303 20.17 -1.16 -22.89
C GLN A 303 19.13 -0.16 -22.33
N LYS A 304 17.84 -0.53 -22.30
CA LYS A 304 16.77 0.29 -21.70
C LYS A 304 17.07 0.59 -20.22
N LEU A 305 17.60 -0.37 -19.46
CA LEU A 305 17.97 -0.18 -18.06
C LEU A 305 19.19 0.72 -17.89
N ARG A 306 20.24 0.53 -18.69
CA ARG A 306 21.42 1.40 -18.66
C ARG A 306 21.05 2.85 -18.96
N GLU A 307 20.27 3.10 -20.01
CA GLU A 307 19.80 4.45 -20.37
C GLU A 307 18.98 5.09 -19.24
N ARG A 308 18.13 4.31 -18.58
CA ARG A 308 17.34 4.78 -17.44
C ARG A 308 18.23 5.09 -16.23
N ALA A 309 19.20 4.24 -15.91
CA ALA A 309 20.14 4.46 -14.83
C ALA A 309 20.97 5.72 -15.06
N GLU A 310 21.52 5.89 -16.27
CA GLU A 310 22.29 7.07 -16.67
C GLU A 310 21.47 8.36 -16.55
N LYS A 311 20.21 8.34 -16.98
CA LYS A 311 19.28 9.48 -16.82
C LYS A 311 19.07 9.89 -15.37
N HIS A 312 19.24 8.95 -14.43
CA HIS A 312 19.13 9.19 -12.99
C HIS A 312 20.50 9.34 -12.30
N GLY A 313 21.59 9.46 -13.05
CA GLY A 313 22.95 9.63 -12.49
C GLY A 313 23.53 8.37 -11.85
N MET A 314 23.01 7.20 -12.22
CA MET A 314 23.49 5.89 -11.77
C MET A 314 24.24 5.19 -12.91
N SER A 315 25.27 4.42 -12.57
CA SER A 315 25.92 3.48 -13.49
C SER A 315 25.52 2.07 -13.12
N LEU A 316 25.06 1.27 -14.10
CA LEU A 316 24.85 -0.17 -13.93
C LEU A 316 26.04 -0.91 -14.55
N ASP A 317 26.69 -1.77 -13.77
CA ASP A 317 27.70 -2.69 -14.28
C ASP A 317 27.11 -4.07 -14.59
N SER A 318 27.96 -4.99 -15.06
CA SER A 318 27.53 -6.36 -15.37
C SER A 318 27.08 -7.16 -14.15
N MET A 319 27.63 -6.85 -12.96
CA MET A 319 27.27 -7.51 -11.72
C MET A 319 25.87 -7.08 -11.27
N ASP A 320 25.52 -5.80 -11.43
CA ASP A 320 24.17 -5.28 -11.18
C ASP A 320 23.14 -6.00 -12.07
N LEU A 321 23.44 -6.18 -13.36
CA LEU A 321 22.56 -6.90 -14.28
C LEU A 321 22.43 -8.39 -13.95
N GLN A 322 23.49 -9.03 -13.45
CA GLN A 322 23.42 -10.40 -12.96
C GLN A 322 22.56 -10.52 -11.68
N ILE A 323 22.67 -9.57 -10.76
CA ILE A 323 21.83 -9.51 -9.55
C ILE A 323 20.36 -9.34 -9.92
N LEU A 324 20.08 -8.59 -10.98
CA LEU A 324 18.72 -8.42 -11.52
C LEU A 324 18.24 -9.62 -12.36
N GLY A 325 19.07 -10.65 -12.55
CA GLY A 325 18.72 -11.85 -13.33
C GLY A 325 18.74 -11.66 -14.85
N LEU A 326 19.35 -10.57 -15.34
CA LEU A 326 19.38 -10.20 -16.76
C LEU A 326 20.74 -10.49 -17.43
N GLY A 327 21.81 -10.60 -16.63
CA GLY A 327 23.14 -10.91 -17.15
C GLY A 327 23.29 -12.35 -17.65
N PRO A 328 24.27 -12.63 -18.52
CA PRO A 328 24.62 -13.98 -18.92
C PRO A 328 25.04 -14.80 -17.68
N ARG A 329 24.47 -16.00 -17.56
CA ARG A 329 24.86 -17.00 -16.55
C ARG A 329 26.21 -17.61 -16.86
#